data_AF-A0A1M6PLY3-F1
#
_entry.id   AF-A0A1M6PLY3-F1
#
_cell.length_a   1.000
_cell.length_b   1.000
_cell.length_c   1.000
_cell.angle_alpha   90.00
_cell.angle_beta   90.00
_cell.angle_gamma   90.00
#
_symmetry.space_group_name_H-M   'P 1'
#
loop_
_entity.id
_entity.type
_entity.pdbx_description
1 polymer ?
#
loop_
_entity_poly.entity_id
_entity_poly.type
_entity_poly.pdbx_seq_one_letter_code
_entity_poly.pdbx_strand_id
1 'polypeptide(L)' 'MKTCSICNAEDPKGINILQSFLCDNCLMRISKTRVDDPEYDEIVNGIKKVWQTNESLK' A
#
# COMPACT_ATOMS: atom_id res chain seq x y z
N MET A 1 12.86 -11.25 -2.01
CA MET A 1 11.50 -10.98 -1.50
C MET A 1 11.47 -9.55 -0.99
N LYS A 2 10.32 -8.86 -1.03
CA LYS A 2 10.20 -7.47 -0.55
C LYS A 2 9.04 -7.38 0.44
N THR A 3 9.17 -6.51 1.44
CA THR A 3 8.14 -6.29 2.47
C THR A 3 7.11 -5.29 1.98
N CYS A 4 5.84 -5.67 1.99
CA CYS A 4 4.73 -4.80 1.59
C CYS A 4 4.51 -3.70 2.64
N SER A 5 4.49 -2.43 2.22
CA SER A 5 4.29 -1.28 3.11
C SER A 5 2.87 -1.15 3.66
N ILE A 6 1.91 -1.94 3.17
CA ILE A 6 0.52 -1.93 3.63
C ILE A 6 0.27 -3.04 4.67
N CYS A 7 0.65 -4.29 4.37
CA CYS A 7 0.38 -5.44 5.24
C CYS A 7 1.59 -5.98 6.00
N ASN A 8 2.80 -5.43 5.77
CA ASN A 8 4.07 -5.88 6.33
C ASN A 8 4.44 -7.35 6.03
N ALA A 9 3.72 -8.02 5.13
CA ALA A 9 4.07 -9.36 4.67
C ALA A 9 5.19 -9.29 3.62
N GLU A 10 6.06 -10.28 3.62
CA GLU A 10 7.03 -10.47 2.54
C GLU A 10 6.38 -11.15 1.35
N ASP A 11 6.50 -10.55 0.17
CA ASP A 11 5.96 -11.10 -1.07
C ASP A 11 7.00 -10.97 -2.20
N PRO A 12 7.17 -11.99 -3.06
CA PRO A 12 7.96 -11.85 -4.27
C PRO A 12 7.25 -11.06 -5.39
N LYS A 13 5.93 -10.88 -5.34
CA LYS A 13 5.13 -10.27 -6.41
C LYS A 13 4.43 -9.00 -5.94
N GLY A 14 4.47 -7.97 -6.80
CA GLY A 14 3.95 -6.66 -6.48
C GLY A 14 4.60 -5.56 -7.32
N ILE A 15 4.33 -4.31 -6.94
CA ILE A 15 4.89 -3.13 -7.59
C ILE A 15 5.66 -2.27 -6.58
N ASN A 16 6.62 -1.49 -7.08
CA ASN A 16 7.25 -0.45 -6.29
C ASN A 16 6.59 0.89 -6.64
N ILE A 17 6.09 1.61 -5.65
CA ILE A 17 5.58 2.97 -5.78
C ILE A 17 6.48 3.86 -4.94
N LEU A 18 7.15 4.82 -5.58
CA LEU A 18 8.16 5.67 -4.94
C LEU A 18 9.27 4.80 -4.29
N GLN A 19 9.45 4.92 -2.97
CA GLN A 19 10.43 4.16 -2.17
C GLN A 19 9.79 2.94 -1.46
N SER A 20 8.52 2.63 -1.75
CA SER A 20 7.75 1.59 -1.06
C SER A 20 7.38 0.45 -2.00
N PHE A 21 7.25 -0.76 -1.42
CA PHE A 21 6.77 -1.94 -2.14
C PHE A 21 5.35 -2.27 -1.72
N LEU A 22 4.47 -2.58 -2.68
CA LEU A 22 3.12 -3.06 -2.45
C LEU A 22 2.94 -4.42 -3.12
N CYS A 23 2.54 -5.43 -2.36
CA CYS A 23 2.29 -6.77 -2.90
C CYS A 23 0.99 -6.83 -3.71
N ASP A 24 0.89 -7.81 -4.62
CA ASP A 24 -0.28 -8.01 -5.48
C ASP A 24 -1.58 -8.21 -4.70
N ASN A 25 -1.52 -8.87 -3.54
CA ASN A 25 -2.68 -9.07 -2.68
C ASN A 25 -3.25 -7.73 -2.19
N CYS A 26 -2.39 -6.80 -1.76
CA CYS A 26 -2.81 -5.47 -1.36
C CYS A 26 -3.34 -4.67 -2.56
N LEU A 27 -2.70 -4.74 -3.73
CA LEU A 27 -3.17 -4.07 -4.95
C LEU A 27 -4.55 -4.59 -5.39
N MET A 28 -4.77 -5.90 -5.30
CA MET A 28 -6.05 -6.52 -5.62
C MET A 28 -7.14 -6.12 -4.63
N ARG A 29 -6.81 -6.04 -3.34
CA ARG A 29 -7.71 -5.55 -2.30
C ARG A 29 -8.10 -4.10 -2.58
N ILE A 30 -7.11 -3.21 -2.74
CA ILE A 30 -7.30 -1.79 -3.09
C ILE A 30 -8.22 -1.61 -4.31
N SER A 31 -7.99 -2.36 -5.39
CA SER A 31 -8.78 -2.25 -6.62
C SER A 31 -10.20 -2.79 -6.51
N LYS A 32 -10.49 -3.62 -5.51
CA LYS A 32 -11.81 -4.21 -5.27
C LYS A 32 -12.59 -3.53 -4.15
N THR A 33 -11.91 -2.86 -3.22
CA THR A 33 -12.55 -2.14 -2.12
C THR A 33 -13.36 -0.98 -2.67
N ARG A 34 -14.64 -0.98 -2.36
CA ARG A 34 -15.54 0.12 -2.73
C ARG A 34 -15.37 1.27 -1.74
N VAL A 35 -15.65 2.49 -2.18
CA VAL A 35 -15.56 3.70 -1.35
C VAL A 35 -16.53 3.70 -0.15
N ASP A 36 -17.59 2.90 -0.20
CA ASP A 36 -18.56 2.72 0.88
C ASP A 36 -18.15 1.62 1.89
N ASP A 37 -17.05 0.92 1.64
CA ASP A 37 -16.56 -0.14 2.52
C ASP A 37 -15.82 0.45 3.73
N PRO A 38 -16.11 0.01 4.97
CA PRO A 38 -15.36 0.41 6.17
C PRO A 38 -13.83 0.23 6.05
N GLU A 39 -13.40 -0.73 5.24
CA GLU A 39 -11.98 -1.02 4.99
C GLU A 39 -11.28 0.03 4.11
N TYR A 40 -12.05 0.84 3.39
CA TYR A 40 -11.53 1.85 2.47
C TYR A 40 -10.63 2.88 3.18
N ASP A 41 -11.04 3.35 4.36
CA ASP A 41 -10.29 4.34 5.11
C ASP A 41 -8.93 3.81 5.60
N GLU A 42 -8.87 2.55 6.00
CA GLU A 42 -7.61 1.90 6.39
C GLU A 42 -6.63 1.83 5.21
N ILE A 43 -7.16 1.44 4.05
CA ILE A 43 -6.39 1.34 2.80
C ILE A 43 -5.85 2.72 2.39
N VAL A 44 -6.70 3.75 2.40
CA VAL A 44 -6.31 5.12 2.06
C VAL A 44 -5.24 5.62 3.03
N ASN A 45 -5.37 5.35 4.32
CA ASN A 45 -4.37 5.73 5.31
C ASN A 45 -3.03 5.03 5.08
N GLY A 46 -3.04 3.75 4.68
CA GLY A 46 -1.83 3.02 4.29
C GLY A 46 -1.14 3.64 3.08
N ILE A 47 -1.91 3.99 2.04
CA ILE A 47 -1.38 4.64 0.83
C ILE A 47 -0.85 6.04 1.17
N LYS A 48 -1.58 6.84 1.96
CA LYS A 48 -1.12 8.17 2.39
C LYS A 48 0.23 8.10 3.10
N LYS A 49 0.45 7.10 3.96
CA LYS A 49 1.74 6.89 4.61
C LYS A 49 2.86 6.69 3.60
N VAL A 50 2.65 5.83 2.58
CA VAL A 50 3.61 5.63 1.49
C VAL A 50 3.99 6.94 0.81
N TRP A 51 3.00 7.79 0.52
CA TRP A 51 3.22 9.11 -0.09
C TRP A 51 3.91 10.11 0.86
N GLN A 52 3.54 10.15 2.14
CA GLN A 52 4.11 11.05 3.15
C GLN A 52 5.56 10.71 3.51
N THR A 53 5.95 9.42 3.50
CA THR A 53 7.37 9.05 3.68
C THR A 53 8.29 9.69 2.65
N ASN A 54 7.75 10.15 1.51
CA ASN A 54 8.52 10.83 0.49
C ASN A 54 8.65 12.36 0.72
N GLU A 55 7.83 12.94 1.60
CA GLU A 55 7.90 14.38 1.94
C GLU A 55 8.99 14.71 2.97
N SER A 56 9.40 13.73 3.79
CA SER A 56 10.47 13.90 4.78
C SER A 56 11.89 13.85 4.19
N LEU A 57 12.02 13.67 2.86
CA LEU A 57 13.29 13.66 2.13
C LEU A 57 13.59 14.99 1.39
N LYS A 58 12.85 16.06 1.70
CA LYS A 58 13.14 17.41 1.20
C LYS A 58 14.03 18.21 2.15
#